data_AF-W1V517-F1
#
_entry.id   AF-W1V517-F1
#
_cell.length_a   1.000
_cell.length_b   1.000
_cell.length_c   1.000
_cell.angle_alpha   90.00
_cell.angle_beta   90.00
_cell.angle_gamma   90.00
#
_symmetry.space_group_name_H-M   'P 1'
#
loop_
_entity.id
_entity.type
_entity.pdbx_description
1 polymer ?
#
loop_
_entity_poly.entity_id
_entity_poly.type
_entity_poly.pdbx_seq_one_letter_code
_entity_poly.pdbx_strand_id
1 'polypeptide(L)'
;RVAINCDDFRIPDNGGNQPEDEPVVADGPSAYFATLPIKNIVNALHQNGIPAKVSNTAGTFVCNHLMYGVCHYAAQKGNIKAGFMHIPYLPSQVVDKPNQPSMAVETVRATLETIVHVLAHGESYKAQDINYTTPHE
;
A
#
# COMPACT_ATOMS: atom_id res chain seq x y z
N ARG A 1 3.09 3.76 -6.85
CA ARG A 1 3.63 5.03 -7.42
C ARG A 1 2.50 5.90 -7.92
N VAL A 2 1.59 5.32 -8.70
CA VAL A 2 0.52 6.03 -9.39
C VAL A 2 -0.79 5.26 -9.19
N ALA A 3 -1.89 5.99 -9.03
CA ALA A 3 -3.25 5.47 -9.15
C ALA A 3 -3.85 6.03 -10.44
N ILE A 4 -4.62 5.21 -11.15
CA ILE A 4 -5.23 5.58 -12.42
C ILE A 4 -6.74 5.72 -12.27
N ASN A 5 -7.36 6.59 -13.07
CA ASN A 5 -8.80 6.84 -13.05
C ASN A 5 -9.55 5.76 -13.84
N CYS A 6 -9.46 4.51 -13.40
CA CYS A 6 -10.11 3.38 -14.06
C CYS A 6 -10.43 2.28 -13.03
N ASP A 7 -11.70 1.91 -13.00
CA ASP A 7 -12.23 0.70 -12.38
C ASP A 7 -12.56 -0.32 -13.49
N ASP A 8 -11.85 -1.43 -13.45
CA ASP A 8 -12.01 -2.57 -14.35
C ASP A 8 -11.87 -3.86 -13.52
N PHE A 9 -13.01 -4.33 -13.02
CA PHE A 9 -13.09 -5.34 -11.96
C PHE A 9 -13.21 -6.75 -12.55
N ARG A 10 -12.12 -7.52 -12.51
CA ARG A 10 -12.10 -8.92 -12.97
C ARG A 10 -13.08 -9.85 -12.22
N ILE A 11 -13.45 -9.49 -10.99
CA ILE A 11 -14.42 -10.21 -10.15
C ILE A 11 -15.31 -9.17 -9.45
N PRO A 12 -16.53 -9.51 -9.02
CA PRO A 12 -17.33 -8.61 -8.20
C PRO A 12 -16.63 -8.26 -6.89
N ASP A 13 -16.83 -7.03 -6.41
CA ASP A 13 -16.51 -6.67 -5.04
C ASP A 13 -17.48 -7.35 -4.05
N ASN A 14 -17.27 -7.11 -2.74
CA ASN A 14 -18.13 -7.68 -1.71
C ASN A 14 -19.58 -7.14 -1.72
N GLY A 15 -19.84 -6.02 -2.42
CA GLY A 15 -21.16 -5.46 -2.65
C GLY A 15 -21.83 -5.97 -3.93
N GLY A 16 -21.14 -6.78 -4.73
CA GLY A 16 -21.61 -7.29 -6.01
C GLY A 16 -21.37 -6.35 -7.20
N ASN A 17 -20.64 -5.24 -7.01
CA ASN A 17 -20.31 -4.32 -8.10
C ASN A 17 -19.18 -4.89 -8.94
N GLN A 18 -19.31 -4.78 -10.27
CA GLN A 18 -18.29 -5.21 -11.22
C GLN A 18 -18.22 -4.22 -12.40
N PRO A 19 -17.75 -2.98 -12.17
CA PRO A 19 -17.54 -2.00 -13.23
C PRO A 19 -16.53 -2.50 -14.27
N GLU A 20 -16.75 -2.12 -15.52
CA GLU A 20 -15.90 -2.43 -16.68
C GLU A 20 -15.54 -1.13 -17.40
N ASP A 21 -14.24 -0.77 -17.40
CA ASP A 21 -13.71 0.44 -18.04
C ASP A 21 -14.38 1.76 -17.58
N GLU A 22 -14.80 1.84 -16.32
CA GLU A 22 -15.45 3.04 -15.76
C GLU A 22 -14.44 3.96 -15.04
N PRO A 23 -14.62 5.29 -15.09
CA PRO A 23 -13.78 6.19 -14.30
C PRO A 23 -14.10 6.09 -12.81
N VAL A 24 -13.08 6.10 -11.96
CA VAL A 24 -13.24 6.22 -10.49
C VAL A 24 -13.92 7.54 -10.13
N VAL A 25 -13.54 8.63 -10.80
CA VAL A 25 -14.19 9.96 -10.71
C VAL A 25 -14.37 10.50 -12.12
N ALA A 26 -15.62 10.70 -12.55
CA ALA A 26 -15.98 11.05 -13.93
C ALA A 26 -15.16 12.21 -14.53
N ASP A 27 -15.01 13.31 -13.78
CA ASP A 27 -14.26 14.51 -14.22
C ASP A 27 -12.86 14.60 -13.58
N GLY A 28 -12.36 13.50 -13.04
CA GLY A 28 -11.04 13.42 -12.43
C GLY A 28 -9.91 13.31 -13.47
N PRO A 29 -8.68 13.78 -13.16
CA PRO A 29 -7.54 13.60 -14.05
C PRO A 29 -7.23 12.12 -14.25
N SER A 30 -6.57 11.77 -15.36
CA SER A 30 -6.32 10.35 -15.72
C SER A 30 -5.54 9.57 -14.66
N ALA A 31 -4.71 10.24 -13.85
CA ALA A 31 -3.93 9.60 -12.81
C ALA A 31 -3.50 10.58 -11.71
N TYR A 32 -3.19 10.03 -10.54
CA TYR A 32 -2.51 10.72 -9.46
C TYR A 32 -1.22 10.00 -9.08
N PHE A 33 -0.12 10.74 -8.95
CA PHE A 33 1.08 10.23 -8.30
C PHE A 33 0.91 10.28 -6.78
N ALA A 34 1.38 9.24 -6.09
CA ALA A 34 1.51 9.25 -4.65
C ALA A 34 2.45 10.39 -4.21
N THR A 35 2.06 11.10 -3.16
CA THR A 35 2.84 12.20 -2.57
C THR A 35 3.60 11.77 -1.30
N LEU A 36 3.44 10.53 -0.85
CA LEU A 36 4.32 9.91 0.14
C LEU A 36 5.76 9.80 -0.39
N PRO A 37 6.79 9.86 0.47
CA PRO A 37 8.20 9.70 0.08
C PRO A 37 8.53 8.22 -0.19
N ILE A 38 7.92 7.64 -1.23
CA ILE A 38 7.92 6.19 -1.51
C ILE A 38 9.32 5.57 -1.68
N LYS A 39 10.30 6.34 -2.17
CA LYS A 39 11.68 5.85 -2.28
C LYS A 39 12.38 5.80 -0.92
N ASN A 40 12.16 6.80 -0.06
CA ASN A 40 12.71 6.81 1.30
C ASN A 40 12.13 5.67 2.11
N ILE A 41 10.82 5.42 1.96
CA ILE A 41 10.14 4.26 2.57
C ILE A 41 10.81 2.96 2.14
N VAL A 42 10.98 2.72 0.83
CA VAL A 42 11.60 1.47 0.34
C VAL A 42 13.03 1.33 0.84
N ASN A 43 13.83 2.41 0.84
CA ASN A 43 15.19 2.39 1.35
C ASN A 43 15.24 2.05 2.85
N ALA A 44 14.35 2.63 3.66
CA ALA A 44 14.26 2.33 5.08
C ALA A 44 13.87 0.86 5.32
N LEU A 45 12.92 0.32 4.55
CA LEU A 45 12.55 -1.10 4.64
C LEU A 45 13.75 -2.01 4.31
N HIS A 46 14.52 -1.69 3.27
CA HIS A 46 15.74 -2.45 2.93
C HIS A 46 16.81 -2.38 4.03
N GLN A 47 16.98 -1.23 4.69
CA GLN A 47 17.89 -1.09 5.83
C GLN A 47 17.51 -1.97 7.03
N ASN A 48 16.23 -2.34 7.12
CA ASN A 48 15.69 -3.26 8.14
C ASN A 48 15.56 -4.70 7.63
N GLY A 49 16.18 -5.03 6.49
CA GLY A 49 16.14 -6.38 5.92
C GLY A 49 14.78 -6.79 5.35
N ILE A 50 13.84 -5.86 5.17
CA ILE A 50 12.49 -6.14 4.68
C ILE A 50 12.45 -5.98 3.15
N PRO A 51 12.04 -7.00 2.39
CA PRO A 51 11.95 -6.91 0.93
C PRO A 51 10.80 -5.98 0.51
N ALA A 52 11.14 -4.91 -0.21
CA ALA A 52 10.17 -3.95 -0.72
C ALA A 52 10.57 -3.44 -2.12
N LYS A 53 9.60 -2.97 -2.89
CA LYS A 53 9.84 -2.26 -4.16
C LYS A 53 8.76 -1.22 -4.41
N VAL A 54 9.09 -0.20 -5.20
CA VAL A 54 8.07 0.72 -5.70
C VAL A 54 7.28 0.03 -6.82
N SER A 55 5.96 -0.13 -6.62
CA SER A 55 5.06 -0.56 -7.70
C SER A 55 4.66 0.62 -8.59
N ASN A 56 4.58 0.39 -9.90
CA ASN A 56 4.07 1.35 -10.88
C ASN A 56 2.61 1.10 -11.30
N THR A 57 1.94 0.10 -10.73
CA THR A 57 0.50 -0.14 -10.86
C THR A 57 -0.10 -0.59 -9.53
N ALA A 58 -1.30 -0.14 -9.22
CA ALA A 58 -2.10 -0.63 -8.09
C ALA A 58 -3.17 -1.65 -8.55
N GLY A 59 -3.14 -2.06 -9.82
CA GLY A 59 -4.22 -2.80 -10.49
C GLY A 59 -5.34 -1.86 -10.95
N THR A 60 -6.49 -2.44 -11.23
CA THR A 60 -7.74 -1.75 -11.63
C THR A 60 -8.93 -2.18 -10.76
N PHE A 61 -8.65 -2.89 -9.67
CA PHE A 61 -9.65 -3.29 -8.68
C PHE A 61 -9.77 -2.26 -7.55
N VAL A 62 -10.52 -2.58 -6.50
CA VAL A 62 -10.81 -1.71 -5.35
C VAL A 62 -9.55 -1.09 -4.70
N CYS A 63 -8.38 -1.74 -4.78
CA CYS A 63 -7.12 -1.15 -4.30
C CYS A 63 -6.74 0.13 -5.07
N ASN A 64 -6.86 0.10 -6.40
CA ASN A 64 -6.61 1.27 -7.23
C ASN A 64 -7.71 2.33 -7.04
N HIS A 65 -8.98 1.91 -7.03
CA HIS A 65 -10.13 2.76 -6.71
C HIS A 65 -9.87 3.60 -5.45
N LEU A 66 -9.53 2.93 -4.35
CA LEU A 66 -9.29 3.59 -3.06
C LEU A 66 -8.07 4.51 -3.13
N MET A 67 -6.95 4.06 -3.70
CA MET A 67 -5.76 4.90 -3.85
C MET A 67 -6.06 6.16 -4.66
N TYR A 68 -6.81 6.03 -5.77
CA TYR A 68 -7.21 7.15 -6.61
C TYR A 68 -8.09 8.12 -5.84
N GLY A 69 -9.16 7.64 -5.19
CA GLY A 69 -10.08 8.47 -4.40
C GLY A 69 -9.39 9.24 -3.27
N VAL A 70 -8.47 8.58 -2.55
CA VAL A 70 -7.68 9.24 -1.49
C VAL A 70 -6.74 10.31 -2.07
N CYS A 71 -6.10 10.03 -3.21
CA CYS A 71 -5.23 11.02 -3.87
C CYS A 71 -6.04 12.21 -4.42
N HIS A 72 -7.20 11.94 -5.02
CA HIS A 72 -8.12 12.96 -5.53
C HIS A 72 -8.58 13.89 -4.40
N TYR A 73 -9.04 13.31 -3.28
CA TYR A 73 -9.42 14.07 -2.09
C TYR A 73 -8.25 14.90 -1.53
N ALA A 74 -7.06 14.30 -1.40
CA ALA A 74 -5.88 14.98 -0.89
C ALA A 74 -5.47 16.18 -1.78
N ALA A 75 -5.55 16.02 -3.10
CA ALA A 75 -5.25 17.08 -4.06
C ALA A 75 -6.19 18.29 -3.92
N GLN A 76 -7.46 18.06 -3.58
CA GLN A 76 -8.44 19.14 -3.33
C GLN A 76 -8.23 19.84 -1.99
N LYS A 77 -7.64 19.18 -0.98
CA LYS A 77 -7.41 19.75 0.36
C LYS A 77 -6.05 20.42 0.52
N GLY A 78 -5.07 20.13 -0.33
CA GLY A 78 -3.79 20.85 -0.43
C GLY A 78 -2.72 20.53 0.62
N ASN A 79 -3.05 19.88 1.74
CA ASN A 79 -2.12 19.64 2.87
C ASN A 79 -2.03 18.17 3.32
N ILE A 80 -2.50 17.23 2.50
CA ILE A 80 -2.51 15.80 2.84
C ILE A 80 -1.53 15.07 1.93
N LYS A 81 -0.59 14.32 2.50
CA LYS A 81 0.21 13.34 1.75
C LYS A 81 -0.59 12.05 1.60
N ALA A 82 -0.62 11.51 0.38
CA ALA A 82 -1.43 10.35 0.01
C ALA A 82 -0.62 9.31 -0.74
N GLY A 83 -0.96 8.05 -0.53
CA GLY A 83 -0.36 6.91 -1.21
C GLY A 83 -0.99 5.60 -0.75
N PHE A 84 -0.45 4.49 -1.23
CA PHE A 84 -0.97 3.15 -0.97
C PHE A 84 0.16 2.14 -0.95
N MET A 85 -0.01 1.06 -0.19
CA MET A 85 0.91 -0.08 -0.19
C MET A 85 0.13 -1.38 -0.34
N HIS A 86 0.66 -2.27 -1.17
CA HIS A 86 0.25 -3.67 -1.16
C HIS A 86 1.17 -4.45 -0.25
N ILE A 87 0.59 -5.40 0.48
CA ILE A 87 1.33 -6.42 1.22
C ILE A 87 1.13 -7.78 0.55
N PRO A 88 2.11 -8.69 0.63
CA PRO A 88 1.92 -10.07 0.19
C PRO A 88 0.86 -10.79 1.03
N TYR A 89 0.49 -11.99 0.60
CA TYR A 89 -0.30 -12.90 1.43
C TYR A 89 0.40 -13.22 2.76
N LEU A 90 -0.39 -13.56 3.78
CA LEU A 90 0.11 -14.24 4.98
C LEU A 90 0.35 -15.73 4.69
N PRO A 91 1.25 -16.40 5.43
CA PRO A 91 1.52 -17.83 5.23
C PRO A 91 0.26 -18.70 5.34
N SER A 92 -0.67 -18.34 6.23
CA SER A 92 -1.95 -19.03 6.40
C SER A 92 -2.87 -18.93 5.18
N GLN A 93 -2.67 -17.96 4.28
CA GLN A 93 -3.52 -17.74 3.10
C GLN A 93 -3.03 -18.47 1.84
N VAL A 94 -1.89 -19.16 1.93
CA VAL A 94 -1.23 -19.83 0.80
C VAL A 94 -0.95 -21.31 1.06
N VAL A 95 -1.51 -21.89 2.12
CA VAL A 95 -1.32 -23.31 2.50
C VAL A 95 -1.64 -24.26 1.35
N ASP A 96 -2.62 -23.90 0.53
CA ASP A 96 -3.15 -24.66 -0.62
C ASP A 96 -2.81 -24.01 -1.98
N LYS A 97 -1.91 -23.02 -2.01
CA LYS A 97 -1.55 -22.25 -3.22
C LYS A 97 -0.07 -22.46 -3.57
N PRO A 98 0.27 -23.52 -4.33
CA PRO A 98 1.66 -23.81 -4.66
C PRO A 98 2.31 -22.63 -5.39
N ASN A 99 3.58 -22.38 -5.06
CA ASN A 99 4.41 -21.29 -5.62
C ASN A 99 3.93 -19.86 -5.33
N GLN A 100 2.95 -19.67 -4.44
CA GLN A 100 2.51 -18.32 -4.06
C GLN A 100 3.39 -17.77 -2.91
N PRO A 101 4.07 -16.62 -3.09
CA PRO A 101 4.86 -16.02 -2.03
C PRO A 101 3.97 -15.46 -0.91
N SER A 102 4.49 -15.49 0.31
CA SER A 102 3.85 -14.93 1.51
C SER A 102 4.87 -14.19 2.39
N MET A 103 4.37 -13.46 3.37
CA MET A 103 5.16 -12.71 4.34
C MET A 103 4.55 -12.87 5.74
N ALA A 104 5.39 -13.13 6.75
CA ALA A 104 4.95 -13.29 8.14
C ALA A 104 4.28 -12.01 8.68
N VAL A 105 3.32 -12.18 9.60
CA VAL A 105 2.55 -11.06 10.18
C VAL A 105 3.48 -10.07 10.88
N GLU A 106 4.51 -10.57 11.56
CA GLU A 106 5.53 -9.81 12.27
C GLU A 106 6.33 -8.94 11.31
N THR A 107 6.64 -9.46 10.11
CA THR A 107 7.33 -8.70 9.05
C THR A 107 6.42 -7.61 8.47
N VAL A 108 5.13 -7.90 8.26
CA VAL A 108 4.15 -6.89 7.82
C VAL A 108 4.01 -5.79 8.87
N ARG A 109 3.96 -6.15 10.16
CA ARG A 109 3.91 -5.20 11.26
C ARG A 109 5.15 -4.30 11.30
N ALA A 110 6.36 -4.88 11.25
CA ALA A 110 7.61 -4.11 11.21
C ALA A 110 7.67 -3.18 9.98
N THR A 111 7.08 -3.60 8.86
CA THR A 111 6.91 -2.76 7.65
C THR A 111 6.08 -1.52 7.94
N LEU A 112 4.92 -1.68 8.58
CA LEU A 112 4.03 -0.57 8.91
C LEU A 112 4.68 0.40 9.91
N GLU A 113 5.32 -0.12 10.95
CA GLU A 113 6.04 0.68 11.94
C GLU A 113 7.16 1.52 11.29
N THR A 114 7.96 0.89 10.42
CA THR A 114 9.00 1.58 9.64
C THR A 114 8.41 2.70 8.77
N ILE A 115 7.28 2.43 8.09
CA ILE A 115 6.63 3.43 7.23
C ILE A 115 6.14 4.62 8.06
N VAL A 116 5.43 4.37 9.16
CA VAL A 116 4.93 5.44 10.05
C VAL A 116 6.08 6.28 10.58
N HIS A 117 7.18 5.65 11.00
CA HIS A 117 8.36 6.38 11.45
C HIS A 117 8.95 7.29 10.34
N VAL A 118 9.15 6.76 9.14
CA VAL A 118 9.66 7.56 7.99
C VAL A 118 8.71 8.73 7.68
N LEU A 119 7.40 8.53 7.78
CA LEU A 119 6.42 9.58 7.53
C LEU A 119 6.41 10.66 8.61
N ALA A 120 6.63 10.29 9.88
CA ALA A 120 6.63 11.22 11.01
C ALA A 120 7.95 12.01 11.12
N HIS A 121 9.08 11.40 10.79
CA HIS A 121 10.41 11.97 11.10
C HIS A 121 11.25 12.32 9.86
N GLY A 122 10.86 11.87 8.66
CA GLY A 122 11.56 12.21 7.41
C GLY A 122 12.95 11.58 7.24
N GLU A 123 13.44 10.83 8.23
CA GLU A 123 14.76 10.19 8.25
C GLU A 123 14.76 8.72 7.81
N SER A 124 15.95 8.21 7.51
CA SER A 124 16.24 6.78 7.38
C SER A 124 16.13 6.10 8.74
N TYR A 125 15.04 5.38 8.96
CA TYR A 125 14.83 4.55 10.14
C TYR A 125 15.78 3.33 10.14
N LYS A 126 16.66 3.24 11.13
CA LYS A 126 17.19 1.95 11.59
C LYS A 126 16.30 1.50 12.73
N ALA A 127 15.70 0.31 12.63
CA ALA A 127 15.06 -0.32 13.78
C ALA A 127 16.11 -0.40 14.89
N GLN A 128 15.98 0.47 15.89
CA GLN A 128 16.58 0.22 17.19
C GLN A 128 15.92 -1.05 17.70
N ASP A 129 16.71 -1.97 18.28
CA ASP A 129 16.27 -3.24 18.82
C ASP A 129 14.94 -3.11 19.58
N ILE A 130 13.82 -3.28 18.87
CA ILE A 130 12.52 -3.22 19.52
C ILE A 130 12.33 -4.58 20.15
N ASN A 131 12.80 -4.71 21.39
CA ASN A 131 12.39 -5.77 22.29
C ASN A 131 10.90 -5.58 22.55
N TYR A 132 10.08 -6.24 21.73
CA TYR A 132 8.67 -6.39 21.99
C TYR A 132 8.50 -7.50 23.03
N THR A 133 8.19 -7.11 24.26
CA THR A 133 7.47 -8.01 25.16
C THR A 133 6.06 -8.17 24.62
N THR A 134 5.70 -9.39 24.25
CA THR A 134 4.30 -9.75 23.97
C THR A 134 3.47 -9.47 25.23
N PRO A 135 2.35 -8.71 25.16
CA PRO A 135 1.49 -8.44 26.32
C PRO A 135 0.76 -9.68 26.88
N HIS A 136 1.13 -10.88 26.46
CA HIS A 136 0.41 -12.13 26.71
C HIS A 136 1.33 -13.28 27.16
N GLU A 137 2.41 -12.96 27.87
CA GLU A 137 3.02 -13.90 28.83
C GLU A 137 2.62 -13.53 30.26
#